data_AF-A0A6A6MCC1-F1
#
_entry.id   AF-A0A6A6MCC1-F1
#
_cell.length_a   1.000
_cell.length_b   1.000
_cell.length_c   1.000
_cell.angle_alpha   90.00
_cell.angle_beta   90.00
_cell.angle_gamma   90.00
#
_symmetry.space_group_name_H-M   'P 1'
#
loop_
_entity.id
_entity.type
_entity.pdbx_description
1 polymer ?
#
loop_
_entity_poly.entity_id
_entity_poly.type
_entity_poly.pdbx_seq_one_letter_code
_entity_poly.pdbx_strand_id
1 'polypeptide(L)'
;MRLKFFVKPKGKKMNMKRSLMRGKTMWKETMKSLGLPTKKHPNPYILGWIKITADTIKVSFSVVYKKMPQCALDLVKLLKEDEKSVAAKHMAEQVVEVHKEVKLKLEEANKKYKEVADEDNRKQVFELGDKVMVFQRHERFLVGIYSKLQQKKYGPYEIIKRINDNSYVVDLPNNMGILRTFNAVDL
;
A
#
# COMPACT_ATOMS: atom_id res chain seq x y z
N MET A 1 31.97 63.32 4.96
CA MET A 1 32.19 62.25 3.96
C MET A 1 33.20 61.24 4.50
N ARG A 2 32.81 59.97 4.75
CA ARG A 2 33.53 58.74 4.34
C ARG A 2 33.01 57.49 5.06
N LEU A 3 32.47 56.61 4.23
CA LEU A 3 32.64 55.14 4.15
C LEU A 3 32.72 54.29 5.44
N LYS A 4 31.77 53.36 5.50
CA LYS A 4 31.73 52.15 6.34
C LYS A 4 33.01 51.32 6.20
N PHE A 5 33.43 50.67 7.29
CA PHE A 5 34.05 49.34 7.21
C PHE A 5 33.42 48.39 8.22
N PHE A 6 32.98 47.26 7.66
CA PHE A 6 32.30 46.14 8.29
C PHE A 6 33.36 45.17 8.81
N VAL A 7 33.28 44.75 10.08
CA VAL A 7 34.12 43.68 10.64
C VAL A 7 33.22 42.64 11.30
N LYS A 8 33.16 41.45 10.69
CA LYS A 8 32.51 40.24 11.24
C LYS A 8 33.48 39.56 12.23
N PRO A 9 33.04 39.16 13.44
CA PRO A 9 33.78 38.16 14.21
C PRO A 9 33.45 36.74 13.76
N LYS A 10 34.47 35.89 13.88
CA LYS A 10 34.61 34.53 13.35
C LYS A 10 33.59 33.54 13.92
N GLY A 11 33.15 32.63 13.04
CA GLY A 11 32.21 31.57 13.35
C GLY A 11 32.71 30.60 14.42
N LYS A 12 31.80 30.22 15.33
CA LYS A 12 31.92 28.99 16.11
C LYS A 12 31.59 27.82 15.18
N LYS A 13 32.56 26.92 14.98
CA LYS A 13 32.35 25.64 14.27
C LYS A 13 31.24 24.86 14.97
N MET A 14 30.10 24.71 14.29
CA MET A 14 28.98 23.94 14.79
C MET A 14 29.31 22.45 14.63
N ASN A 15 29.60 21.79 15.75
CA ASN A 15 29.96 20.39 15.81
C ASN A 15 28.79 19.53 15.28
N MET A 16 29.02 18.84 14.17
CA MET A 16 28.01 18.15 13.35
C MET A 16 27.69 16.74 13.89
N LYS A 17 27.70 16.54 15.21
CA LYS A 17 27.31 15.28 15.87
C LYS A 17 26.09 15.53 16.74
N ARG A 18 24.89 15.53 16.15
CA ARG A 18 23.55 15.46 16.80
C ARG A 18 22.39 15.76 15.81
N SER A 19 22.53 15.50 14.50
CA SER A 19 21.55 16.02 13.52
C SER A 19 20.21 15.29 13.47
N LEU A 20 20.05 14.10 14.06
CA LEU A 20 18.78 13.35 13.95
C LEU A 20 17.74 13.62 15.05
N MET A 21 18.06 14.39 16.09
CA MET A 21 17.12 14.69 17.21
C MET A 21 16.78 16.18 17.34
N ARG A 22 16.93 16.97 16.25
CA ARG A 22 16.85 18.44 16.31
C ARG A 22 15.70 19.10 15.55
N GLY A 23 14.93 18.37 14.75
CA GLY A 23 13.83 18.96 13.98
C GLY A 23 12.69 19.50 14.85
N LYS A 24 12.17 18.67 15.77
CA LYS A 24 11.07 19.05 16.67
C LYS A 24 11.47 20.08 17.74
N THR A 25 12.70 20.03 18.22
CA THR A 25 13.22 20.94 19.26
C THR A 25 13.54 22.31 18.69
N MET A 26 14.22 22.39 17.54
CA MET A 26 14.44 23.68 16.86
C MET A 26 13.12 24.36 16.51
N TRP A 27 12.14 23.62 15.97
CA TRP A 27 10.86 24.22 15.57
C TRP A 27 10.07 24.77 16.76
N LYS A 28 10.20 24.15 17.94
CA LYS A 28 9.60 24.67 19.19
C LYS A 28 10.31 25.92 19.68
N GLU A 29 11.65 25.96 19.62
CA GLU A 29 12.43 27.13 20.01
C GLU A 29 12.20 28.33 19.08
N THR A 30 12.08 28.10 17.76
CA THR A 30 11.75 29.17 16.80
C THR A 30 10.33 29.70 16.97
N MET A 31 9.33 28.82 17.15
CA MET A 31 7.95 29.24 17.45
C MET A 31 7.87 30.08 18.74
N LYS A 32 8.64 29.71 19.77
CA LYS A 32 8.74 30.46 21.04
C LYS A 32 9.43 31.82 20.86
N SER A 33 10.49 31.89 20.06
CA SER A 33 11.20 33.14 19.75
C SER A 33 10.36 34.11 18.90
N LEU A 34 9.45 33.60 18.09
CA LEU A 34 8.56 34.39 17.22
C LEU A 34 7.24 34.79 17.91
N GLY A 35 7.02 34.39 19.16
CA GLY A 35 5.82 34.73 19.92
C GLY A 35 4.52 34.14 19.37
N LEU A 36 4.60 33.10 18.53
CA LEU A 36 3.44 32.51 17.88
C LEU A 36 2.69 31.59 18.85
N PRO A 37 1.33 31.66 18.93
CA PRO A 37 0.57 30.80 19.83
C PRO A 37 0.58 29.35 19.34
N THR A 38 1.31 28.48 20.05
CA THR A 38 1.30 27.04 19.77
C THR A 38 0.20 26.36 20.59
N LYS A 39 -0.96 26.08 19.98
CA LYS A 39 -1.99 25.21 20.59
C LYS A 39 -1.75 23.76 20.15
N LYS A 40 -1.78 22.80 21.08
CA LYS A 40 -1.82 21.38 20.72
C LYS A 40 -3.12 21.12 19.97
N HIS A 41 -3.04 20.41 18.84
CA HIS A 41 -4.25 20.01 18.13
C HIS A 41 -5.09 19.10 19.06
N PRO A 42 -6.41 19.31 19.18
CA PRO A 42 -7.27 18.55 20.09
C PRO A 42 -7.26 17.03 19.80
N ASN A 43 -6.90 16.64 18.58
CA ASN A 43 -6.70 15.24 18.21
C ASN A 43 -5.35 15.07 17.48
N PRO A 44 -4.26 14.63 18.14
CA PRO A 44 -2.97 14.45 17.48
C PRO A 44 -3.04 13.27 16.51
N TYR A 45 -2.84 13.52 15.23
CA TYR A 45 -2.76 12.44 14.25
C TYR A 45 -1.46 11.65 14.41
N ILE A 46 -1.60 10.34 14.57
CA ILE A 46 -0.52 9.38 14.36
C ILE A 46 -0.60 9.01 12.88
N LEU A 47 0.48 9.22 12.12
CA LEU A 47 0.60 8.70 10.75
C LEU A 47 0.61 7.17 10.81
N GLY A 48 -0.57 6.57 10.76
CA GLY A 48 -0.82 5.18 11.14
C GLY A 48 -0.81 4.15 10.01
N TRP A 49 -0.14 4.38 8.88
CA TRP A 49 -0.34 3.52 7.70
C TRP A 49 0.80 2.58 7.36
N ILE A 50 1.84 2.49 8.18
CA ILE A 50 2.95 1.56 7.94
C ILE A 50 3.47 1.02 9.28
N LYS A 51 2.87 -0.08 9.78
CA LYS A 51 3.53 -0.94 10.78
C LYS A 51 4.47 -1.90 10.06
N ILE A 52 5.47 -1.36 9.37
CA ILE A 52 6.57 -2.16 8.87
C ILE A 52 7.49 -2.38 10.06
N THR A 53 7.30 -3.50 10.75
CA THR A 53 8.29 -3.99 11.71
C THR A 53 9.51 -4.48 10.93
N ALA A 54 10.69 -4.40 11.55
CA ALA A 54 11.94 -4.81 10.91
C ALA A 54 11.87 -6.26 10.37
N ASP A 55 11.09 -7.10 11.04
CA ASP A 55 10.92 -8.52 10.67
C ASP A 55 10.10 -8.69 9.39
N THR A 56 9.08 -7.85 9.15
CA THR A 56 8.31 -7.85 7.90
C THR A 56 9.15 -7.38 6.69
N ILE A 57 10.09 -6.44 6.88
CA ILE A 57 11.07 -6.05 5.84
C ILE A 57 12.05 -7.18 5.57
N LYS A 58 12.59 -7.81 6.62
CA LYS A 58 13.55 -8.91 6.48
C LYS A 58 12.93 -10.10 5.73
N VAL A 59 11.69 -10.46 6.05
CA VAL A 59 10.97 -11.54 5.36
C VAL A 59 10.68 -11.16 3.91
N SER A 60 10.17 -9.96 3.64
CA SER A 60 9.90 -9.53 2.25
C SER A 60 11.16 -9.43 1.39
N PHE A 61 12.24 -8.84 1.90
CA PHE A 61 13.52 -8.78 1.19
C PHE A 61 14.11 -10.17 0.95
N SER A 62 14.10 -11.04 1.96
CA SER A 62 14.63 -12.41 1.85
C SER A 62 13.82 -13.25 0.85
N VAL A 63 12.49 -13.12 0.84
CA VAL A 63 11.62 -13.81 -0.12
C VAL A 63 11.87 -13.33 -1.56
N VAL A 64 12.07 -12.03 -1.78
CA VAL A 64 12.26 -11.48 -3.14
C VAL A 64 13.68 -11.74 -3.65
N TYR A 65 14.69 -11.48 -2.83
CA TYR A 65 16.10 -11.51 -3.23
C TYR A 65 16.83 -12.80 -2.85
N LYS A 66 16.15 -13.72 -2.15
CA LYS A 66 16.68 -15.04 -1.74
C LYS A 66 17.96 -14.96 -0.91
N LYS A 67 18.22 -13.78 -0.33
CA LYS A 67 19.43 -13.44 0.40
C LYS A 67 19.07 -12.48 1.51
N MET A 68 19.70 -12.65 2.67
CA MET A 68 19.56 -11.66 3.74
C MET A 68 20.15 -10.32 3.30
N PRO A 69 19.49 -9.19 3.65
CA PRO A 69 20.05 -7.88 3.37
C PRO A 69 21.40 -7.78 4.07
N GLN A 70 22.46 -7.49 3.30
CA GLN A 70 23.81 -7.42 3.84
C GLN A 70 23.89 -6.25 4.83
N CYS A 71 24.27 -6.54 6.06
CA CYS A 71 24.58 -5.52 7.03
C CYS A 71 25.93 -4.87 6.66
N ALA A 72 26.17 -3.61 7.03
CA ALA A 72 27.43 -2.93 6.74
C ALA A 72 28.67 -3.68 7.29
N LEU A 73 28.49 -4.52 8.31
CA LEU A 73 29.52 -5.39 8.88
C LEU A 73 29.88 -6.59 7.98
N ASP A 74 28.96 -7.04 7.12
CA ASP A 74 29.14 -8.20 6.24
C ASP A 74 29.95 -7.86 4.96
N LEU A 75 30.23 -6.58 4.72
CA LEU A 75 30.99 -6.11 3.56
C LEU A 75 32.51 -6.29 3.70
N VAL A 76 32.99 -6.71 4.88
CA VAL A 76 34.40 -7.09 5.09
C VAL A 76 34.64 -8.41 4.35
N LYS A 77 35.17 -8.33 3.12
CA LYS A 77 35.45 -9.48 2.26
C LYS A 77 36.48 -10.40 2.91
N LEU A 78 36.04 -11.54 3.45
CA LEU A 78 36.92 -12.69 3.65
C LEU A 78 37.05 -13.42 2.31
N LEU A 79 38.26 -13.45 1.75
CA LEU A 79 38.61 -14.30 0.62
C LEU A 79 38.35 -15.75 1.02
N LYS A 80 37.35 -16.40 0.41
CA LYS A 80 37.15 -17.84 0.52
C LYS A 80 37.14 -18.42 -0.89
N GLU A 81 37.98 -19.44 -1.06
CA GLU A 81 38.31 -20.10 -2.32
C GLU A 81 37.11 -20.79 -2.98
N ASP A 82 37.28 -21.06 -4.27
CA ASP A 82 36.34 -21.64 -5.25
C ASP A 82 35.95 -23.11 -4.95
N GLU A 83 35.48 -23.40 -3.75
CA GLU A 83 34.76 -24.64 -3.52
C GLU A 83 33.34 -24.46 -4.02
N LYS A 84 32.96 -25.23 -5.04
CA LYS A 84 31.57 -25.40 -5.50
C LYS A 84 30.77 -26.05 -4.35
N SER A 85 30.34 -25.20 -3.43
CA SER A 85 30.26 -25.53 -2.01
C SER A 85 28.91 -26.10 -1.62
N VAL A 86 28.94 -27.11 -0.74
CA VAL A 86 27.78 -27.70 -0.05
C VAL A 86 26.86 -26.62 0.54
N ALA A 87 27.41 -25.47 0.94
CA ALA A 87 26.65 -24.33 1.45
C ALA A 87 25.67 -23.75 0.40
N ALA A 88 26.00 -23.79 -0.89
CA ALA A 88 25.10 -23.32 -1.95
C ALA A 88 23.85 -24.20 -2.07
N LYS A 89 23.99 -25.53 -1.92
CA LYS A 89 22.86 -26.47 -1.94
C LYS A 89 21.95 -26.25 -0.72
N HIS A 90 22.53 -26.16 0.47
CA HIS A 90 21.80 -25.89 1.71
C HIS A 90 21.07 -24.53 1.66
N MET A 91 21.69 -23.48 1.11
CA MET A 91 21.01 -22.19 0.90
C MET A 91 19.81 -22.30 -0.06
N ALA A 92 19.93 -23.07 -1.14
CA ALA A 92 18.81 -23.29 -2.06
C ALA A 92 17.64 -24.03 -1.39
N GLU A 93 17.93 -25.05 -0.58
CA GLU A 93 16.93 -25.78 0.21
C GLU A 93 16.23 -24.85 1.22
N GLN A 94 16.99 -24.01 1.94
CA GLN A 94 16.43 -23.03 2.87
C GLN A 94 15.50 -22.03 2.19
N VAL A 95 15.87 -21.51 1.02
CA VAL A 95 15.03 -20.56 0.28
C VAL A 95 13.71 -21.21 -0.13
N VAL A 96 13.74 -22.46 -0.61
CA VAL A 96 12.52 -23.21 -0.96
C VAL A 96 11.64 -23.40 0.28
N GLU A 97 12.22 -23.73 1.42
CA GLU A 97 11.48 -23.91 2.67
C GLU A 97 10.83 -22.61 3.16
N VAL A 98 11.58 -21.51 3.15
CA VAL A 98 11.05 -20.18 3.49
C VAL A 98 9.88 -19.79 2.58
N HIS A 99 9.96 -20.06 1.28
CA HIS A 99 8.86 -19.78 0.36
C HIS A 99 7.61 -20.62 0.67
N LYS A 100 7.76 -21.90 1.00
CA LYS A 100 6.63 -22.75 1.41
C LYS A 100 5.99 -22.24 2.69
N GLU A 101 6.80 -21.92 3.70
CA GLU A 101 6.33 -21.41 4.98
C GLU A 101 5.58 -20.08 4.81
N VAL A 102 6.12 -19.16 4.02
CA VAL A 102 5.47 -17.87 3.73
C VAL A 102 4.17 -18.07 2.98
N LYS A 103 4.11 -19.00 2.01
CA LYS A 103 2.88 -19.33 1.29
C LYS A 103 1.80 -19.86 2.24
N LEU A 104 2.15 -20.80 3.11
CA LEU A 104 1.22 -21.37 4.10
C LEU A 104 0.68 -20.28 5.03
N LYS A 105 1.56 -19.44 5.59
CA LYS A 105 1.16 -18.32 6.46
C LYS A 105 0.24 -17.31 5.76
N LEU A 106 0.51 -17.03 4.49
CA LEU A 106 -0.32 -16.13 3.70
C LEU A 106 -1.70 -16.73 3.42
N GLU A 107 -1.77 -18.02 3.12
CA GLU A 107 -3.03 -18.75 2.94
C GLU A 107 -3.85 -18.77 4.24
N GLU A 108 -3.22 -19.06 5.39
CA GLU A 108 -3.88 -19.02 6.70
C GLU A 108 -4.40 -17.62 7.06
N ALA A 109 -3.58 -16.58 6.83
CA ALA A 109 -3.99 -15.21 7.06
C ALA A 109 -5.18 -14.84 6.15
N ASN A 110 -5.10 -15.16 4.86
CA ASN A 110 -6.17 -14.89 3.89
C ASN A 110 -7.48 -15.61 4.26
N LYS A 111 -7.41 -16.85 4.77
CA LYS A 111 -8.59 -17.58 5.28
C LYS A 111 -9.23 -16.86 6.45
N LYS A 112 -8.45 -16.45 7.45
CA LYS A 112 -8.95 -15.68 8.60
C LYS A 112 -9.58 -14.35 8.17
N TYR A 113 -8.93 -13.63 7.25
CA TYR A 113 -9.49 -12.40 6.69
C TYR A 113 -10.79 -12.64 5.94
N LYS A 114 -10.88 -13.74 5.19
CA LYS A 114 -12.08 -14.14 4.46
C LYS A 114 -13.24 -14.47 5.41
N GLU A 115 -12.99 -15.24 6.46
CA GLU A 115 -14.02 -15.60 7.46
C GLU A 115 -14.63 -14.34 8.08
N VAL A 116 -13.79 -13.42 8.56
CA VAL A 116 -14.25 -12.15 9.16
C VAL A 116 -15.00 -11.28 8.13
N ALA A 117 -14.51 -11.21 6.88
CA ALA A 117 -15.18 -10.43 5.84
C ALA A 117 -16.52 -11.04 5.40
N ASP A 118 -16.63 -12.37 5.39
CA ASP A 118 -17.83 -13.10 4.99
C ASP A 118 -18.92 -13.05 6.08
N GLU A 119 -18.58 -12.87 7.36
CA GLU A 119 -19.55 -12.70 8.46
C GLU A 119 -20.48 -11.49 8.24
N ASP A 120 -19.91 -10.36 7.80
CA ASP A 120 -20.66 -9.12 7.59
C ASP A 120 -21.30 -9.02 6.18
N ASN A 121 -20.97 -9.95 5.27
CA ASN A 121 -21.37 -9.87 3.87
C ASN A 121 -22.65 -10.65 3.57
N ARG A 122 -23.62 -10.00 2.94
CA ARG A 122 -24.85 -10.67 2.48
C ARG A 122 -24.54 -11.43 1.19
N LYS A 123 -24.73 -12.76 1.20
CA LYS A 123 -24.55 -13.58 0.00
C LYS A 123 -25.68 -13.32 -1.00
N GLN A 124 -25.40 -12.49 -2.00
CA GLN A 124 -26.27 -12.26 -3.15
C GLN A 124 -25.80 -13.14 -4.30
N VAL A 125 -26.55 -14.22 -4.56
CA VAL A 125 -26.26 -15.17 -5.63
C VAL A 125 -27.36 -15.06 -6.67
N PHE A 126 -26.96 -14.98 -7.93
CA PHE A 126 -27.88 -14.93 -9.06
C PHE A 126 -27.66 -16.13 -9.97
N GLU A 127 -28.74 -16.58 -10.60
CA GLU A 127 -28.73 -17.67 -11.56
C GLU A 127 -28.86 -17.17 -13.00
N LEU A 128 -28.59 -18.05 -13.96
CA LEU A 128 -28.72 -17.73 -15.38
C LEU A 128 -30.18 -17.45 -15.72
N GLY A 129 -30.43 -16.38 -16.47
CA GLY A 129 -31.79 -15.95 -16.82
C GLY A 129 -32.47 -15.04 -15.79
N ASP A 130 -31.87 -14.81 -14.62
CA ASP A 130 -32.39 -13.84 -13.67
C ASP A 130 -32.34 -12.42 -14.26
N LYS A 131 -33.42 -11.67 -14.04
CA LYS A 131 -33.55 -10.28 -14.46
C LYS A 131 -33.05 -9.34 -13.37
N VAL A 132 -31.94 -8.67 -13.64
CA VAL A 132 -31.23 -7.79 -12.70
C VAL A 132 -31.16 -6.36 -13.19
N MET A 133 -31.11 -5.41 -12.26
CA MET A 133 -31.01 -3.98 -12.56
C MET A 133 -29.56 -3.55 -12.50
N VAL A 134 -28.99 -3.16 -13.63
CA VAL A 134 -27.56 -2.81 -13.69
C VAL A 134 -27.31 -1.42 -13.11
N PHE A 135 -26.45 -1.31 -12.11
CA PHE A 135 -26.00 -0.04 -11.54
C PHE A 135 -24.65 0.40 -12.12
N GLN A 136 -24.60 1.59 -12.73
CA GLN A 136 -23.36 2.17 -13.25
C GLN A 136 -22.76 3.16 -12.25
N ARG A 137 -21.53 2.87 -11.81
CA ARG A 137 -20.76 3.74 -10.92
C ARG A 137 -20.33 5.03 -11.62
N HIS A 138 -20.14 6.08 -10.81
CA HIS A 138 -19.71 7.39 -11.28
C HIS A 138 -18.40 7.37 -12.10
N GLU A 139 -17.48 6.47 -11.74
CA GLU A 139 -16.18 6.30 -12.39
C GLU A 139 -16.27 5.71 -13.82
N ARG A 140 -17.37 5.02 -14.14
CA ARG A 140 -17.58 4.38 -15.44
C ARG A 140 -18.31 5.25 -16.46
N PHE A 141 -18.68 6.49 -16.09
CA PHE A 141 -19.21 7.45 -17.06
C PHE A 141 -18.05 8.09 -17.83
N LEU A 142 -18.31 8.43 -19.10
CA LEU A 142 -17.33 9.14 -19.92
C LEU A 142 -17.06 10.52 -19.34
N VAL A 143 -15.77 10.87 -19.26
CA VAL A 143 -15.30 12.16 -18.76
C VAL A 143 -15.78 13.27 -19.71
N GLY A 144 -16.47 14.28 -19.17
CA GLY A 144 -17.02 15.40 -19.94
C GLY A 144 -18.53 15.35 -20.16
N ILE A 145 -19.19 14.22 -19.86
CA ILE A 145 -20.65 14.13 -19.81
C ILE A 145 -21.12 14.45 -18.38
N TYR A 146 -22.13 15.31 -18.23
CA TYR A 146 -22.65 15.71 -16.93
C TYR A 146 -23.36 14.54 -16.22
N SER A 147 -22.64 13.82 -15.36
CA SER A 147 -23.08 12.58 -14.72
C SER A 147 -24.23 12.73 -13.71
N LYS A 148 -24.60 13.96 -13.32
CA LYS A 148 -25.63 14.19 -12.29
C LYS A 148 -27.05 13.95 -12.79
N LEU A 149 -27.30 14.18 -14.08
CA LEU A 149 -28.61 13.99 -14.71
C LEU A 149 -28.73 12.66 -15.47
N GLN A 150 -27.66 11.87 -15.51
CA GLN A 150 -27.66 10.57 -16.18
C GLN A 150 -28.37 9.52 -15.33
N GLN A 151 -29.07 8.61 -16.01
CA GLN A 151 -29.67 7.45 -15.38
C GLN A 151 -28.56 6.54 -14.82
N LYS A 152 -28.65 6.21 -13.52
CA LYS A 152 -27.62 5.38 -12.85
C LYS A 152 -27.97 3.90 -12.83
N LYS A 153 -29.26 3.57 -12.87
CA LYS A 153 -29.79 2.21 -12.87
C LYS A 153 -30.41 1.95 -14.22
N TYR A 154 -29.90 0.99 -14.96
CA TYR A 154 -30.49 0.56 -16.22
C TYR A 154 -31.42 -0.63 -15.97
N GLY A 155 -32.33 -0.86 -16.91
CA GLY A 155 -33.49 -1.74 -16.75
C GLY A 155 -33.18 -3.19 -16.40
N PRO A 156 -34.22 -4.03 -16.34
CA PRO A 156 -34.05 -5.45 -16.08
C PRO A 156 -33.39 -6.10 -17.29
N TYR A 157 -32.17 -6.59 -17.09
CA TYR A 157 -31.44 -7.38 -18.07
C TYR A 157 -31.19 -8.78 -17.54
N GLU A 158 -31.10 -9.73 -18.45
CA GLU A 158 -30.89 -11.13 -18.10
C GLU A 158 -29.41 -11.43 -17.93
N ILE A 159 -29.10 -12.29 -16.95
CA ILE A 159 -27.74 -12.83 -16.78
C ILE A 159 -27.51 -13.94 -17.80
N ILE A 160 -26.56 -13.72 -18.71
CA ILE A 160 -26.16 -14.70 -19.74
C ILE A 160 -25.22 -15.74 -19.16
N LYS A 161 -24.28 -15.31 -18.31
CA LYS A 161 -23.19 -16.17 -17.82
C LYS A 161 -22.73 -15.77 -16.43
N ARG A 162 -22.55 -16.75 -15.55
CA ARG A 162 -21.87 -16.61 -14.26
C ARG A 162 -20.40 -16.94 -14.41
N ILE A 163 -19.52 -16.01 -14.04
CA ILE A 163 -18.06 -16.25 -14.03
C ILE A 163 -17.66 -16.76 -12.64
N ASN A 164 -18.03 -15.98 -11.61
CA ASN A 164 -17.83 -16.29 -10.19
C ASN A 164 -19.09 -15.85 -9.43
N ASP A 165 -19.26 -16.26 -8.17
CA ASP A 165 -20.38 -15.83 -7.31
C ASP A 165 -20.51 -14.30 -7.19
N ASN A 166 -19.38 -13.59 -7.35
CA ASN A 166 -19.32 -12.14 -7.31
C ASN A 166 -19.34 -11.48 -8.70
N SER A 167 -19.26 -12.22 -9.81
CA SER A 167 -19.12 -11.62 -11.15
C SER A 167 -19.93 -12.33 -12.23
N TYR A 168 -20.73 -11.53 -12.95
CA TYR A 168 -21.73 -11.99 -13.91
C TYR A 168 -21.62 -11.21 -15.22
N VAL A 169 -22.02 -11.86 -16.31
CA VAL A 169 -22.17 -11.25 -17.64
C VAL A 169 -23.65 -11.06 -17.91
N VAL A 170 -24.02 -9.82 -18.20
CA VAL A 170 -25.40 -9.37 -18.42
C VAL A 170 -25.65 -9.11 -19.91
N ASP A 171 -26.86 -9.39 -20.38
CA ASP A 171 -27.27 -9.12 -21.75
C ASP A 171 -27.57 -7.63 -21.98
N LEU A 172 -26.50 -6.84 -22.09
CA LEU A 172 -26.58 -5.42 -22.42
C LEU A 172 -26.47 -5.19 -23.93
N PRO A 173 -27.24 -4.23 -24.48
CA PRO A 173 -27.13 -3.87 -25.88
C PRO A 173 -25.79 -3.18 -26.18
N ASN A 174 -25.21 -3.51 -27.34
CA ASN A 174 -23.88 -3.03 -27.76
C ASN A 174 -23.78 -1.51 -27.97
N ASN A 175 -24.91 -0.84 -28.16
CA ASN A 175 -24.95 0.59 -28.40
C ASN A 175 -24.60 1.44 -27.17
N MET A 176 -24.67 0.88 -25.96
CA MET A 176 -24.45 1.64 -24.73
C MET A 176 -22.98 1.92 -24.42
N GLY A 177 -22.04 1.19 -25.06
CA GLY A 177 -20.61 1.33 -24.77
C GLY A 177 -20.21 0.95 -23.33
N ILE A 178 -21.07 0.23 -22.62
CA ILE A 178 -20.83 -0.26 -21.26
C ILE A 178 -20.30 -1.69 -21.33
N LEU A 179 -19.32 -2.02 -20.48
CA LEU A 179 -18.86 -3.40 -20.33
C LEU A 179 -20.00 -4.29 -19.83
N ARG A 180 -20.15 -5.49 -20.41
CA ARG A 180 -21.21 -6.44 -20.05
C ARG A 180 -20.97 -7.19 -18.74
N THR A 181 -19.77 -7.08 -18.16
CA THR A 181 -19.38 -7.79 -16.94
C THR A 181 -19.58 -6.90 -15.72
N PHE A 182 -20.36 -7.39 -14.75
CA PHE A 182 -20.70 -6.68 -13.52
C PHE A 182 -20.33 -7.48 -12.29
N ASN A 183 -20.16 -6.76 -11.18
CA ASN A 183 -20.04 -7.34 -9.85
C ASN A 183 -21.46 -7.55 -9.29
N ALA A 184 -21.68 -8.59 -8.48
CA ALA A 184 -22.92 -8.82 -7.73
C ALA A 184 -23.41 -7.58 -6.97
N VAL A 185 -22.48 -6.76 -6.45
CA VAL A 185 -22.78 -5.50 -5.73
C VAL A 185 -23.38 -4.42 -6.65
N ASP A 186 -23.11 -4.51 -7.95
CA ASP A 186 -23.57 -3.55 -8.96
C ASP A 186 -24.82 -4.06 -9.72
N LEU A 187 -25.44 -5.18 -9.29
CA LEU A 187 -26.64 -5.82 -9.84
C LEU A 187 -27.77 -5.87 -8.81
#